data_AF-A0A7X3VLA9-F1
#
_entry.id   AF-A0A7X3VLA9-F1
#
_cell.length_a   1.000
_cell.length_b   1.000
_cell.length_c   1.000
_cell.angle_alpha   90.00
_cell.angle_beta   90.00
_cell.angle_gamma   90.00
#
_symmetry.space_group_name_H-M   'P 1'
#
loop_
_entity.id
_entity.type
_entity.pdbx_description
1 polymer ?
#
loop_
_entity_poly.entity_id
_entity_poly.type
_entity_poly.pdbx_seq_one_letter_code
_entity_poly.pdbx_strand_id
1 'polypeptide(L)'
;MSEKGATSLARRLVRHATRSGDKPPHAIREKMVNQFHDCGLGPPDPFPKNEKKLFWNVDFLLDLQLTEIVNVIAIRSPERLEYTLAELLERDTDTQIIEKGLGANDAPHNTHLLRVTADETWWTSLADNIQEDFVYQANNVES
;
A
#
# COMPACT_ATOMS: atom_id res chain seq x y z
N MET A 1 -7.78 -11.00 -19.28
CA MET A 1 -7.23 -11.59 -18.04
C MET A 1 -6.69 -10.46 -17.16
N SER A 2 -7.47 -9.91 -16.22
CA SER A 2 -7.01 -8.86 -15.27
C SER A 2 -7.92 -8.69 -14.03
N GLU A 3 -9.15 -9.20 -14.05
CA GLU A 3 -10.14 -8.96 -12.98
C GLU A 3 -9.78 -9.52 -11.58
N LYS A 4 -8.87 -10.51 -11.47
CA LYS A 4 -8.52 -11.13 -10.18
C LYS A 4 -7.67 -10.22 -9.27
N GLY A 5 -6.89 -9.30 -9.85
CA GLY A 5 -5.98 -8.43 -9.09
C GLY A 5 -6.73 -7.36 -8.30
N ALA A 6 -7.65 -6.65 -8.96
CA ALA A 6 -8.47 -5.60 -8.36
C ALA A 6 -9.52 -6.15 -7.39
N THR A 7 -10.19 -7.26 -7.73
CA THR A 7 -11.17 -7.91 -6.83
C THR A 7 -10.56 -8.49 -5.56
N SER A 8 -9.25 -8.73 -5.55
CA SER A 8 -8.51 -9.15 -4.35
C SER A 8 -7.83 -8.00 -3.61
N LEU A 9 -7.69 -6.81 -4.19
CA LEU A 9 -6.96 -5.70 -3.57
C LEU A 9 -7.63 -5.23 -2.27
N ALA A 10 -8.92 -4.93 -2.31
CA ALA A 10 -9.67 -4.52 -1.11
C ALA A 10 -9.58 -5.57 0.00
N ARG A 11 -9.76 -6.86 -0.34
CA ARG A 11 -9.60 -7.96 0.63
C ARG A 11 -8.19 -8.04 1.22
N ARG A 12 -7.16 -7.86 0.39
CA ARG A 12 -5.75 -7.86 0.85
C ARG A 12 -5.48 -6.68 1.80
N LEU A 13 -5.93 -5.49 1.45
CA LEU A 13 -5.77 -4.29 2.27
C LEU A 13 -6.54 -4.41 3.61
N VAL A 14 -7.80 -4.87 3.59
CA VAL A 14 -8.58 -5.13 4.82
C VAL A 14 -7.94 -6.22 5.69
N ARG A 15 -7.34 -7.24 5.08
CA ARG A 15 -6.54 -8.26 5.80
C ARG A 15 -5.30 -7.65 6.44
N HIS A 16 -4.62 -6.71 5.79
CA HIS A 16 -3.47 -6.02 6.40
C HIS A 16 -3.90 -5.18 7.62
N ALA A 17 -5.06 -4.51 7.54
CA ALA A 17 -5.65 -3.77 8.66
C ALA A 17 -6.31 -4.66 9.74
N THR A 18 -6.29 -5.98 9.58
CA THR A 18 -6.74 -6.95 10.61
C THR A 18 -5.52 -7.55 11.30
N ARG A 19 -5.57 -7.74 12.62
CA ARG A 19 -4.52 -8.45 13.37
C ARG A 19 -4.92 -9.93 13.57
N SER A 20 -3.94 -10.78 13.86
CA SER A 20 -4.12 -12.22 14.10
C SER A 20 -4.56 -12.51 15.54
N GLY A 21 -5.19 -13.68 15.76
CA GLY A 21 -5.76 -14.05 17.05
C GLY A 21 -6.83 -13.07 17.53
N ASP A 22 -6.90 -12.86 18.84
CA ASP A 22 -7.91 -11.98 19.47
C ASP A 22 -7.48 -10.50 19.54
N LYS A 23 -6.41 -10.12 18.83
CA LYS A 23 -5.93 -8.74 18.84
C LYS A 23 -6.94 -7.81 18.17
N PRO A 24 -7.18 -6.60 18.69
CA PRO A 24 -8.04 -5.64 18.01
C PRO A 24 -7.46 -5.28 16.63
N PRO A 25 -8.30 -5.04 15.62
CA PRO A 25 -7.86 -4.57 14.31
C PRO A 25 -7.27 -3.15 14.38
N HIS A 26 -6.67 -2.70 13.28
CA HIS A 26 -6.27 -1.30 13.12
C HIS A 26 -7.51 -0.41 13.04
N ALA A 27 -7.45 0.78 13.66
CA ALA A 27 -8.58 1.70 13.74
C ALA A 27 -9.11 2.12 12.37
N ILE A 28 -8.22 2.25 11.37
CA ILE A 28 -8.58 2.63 10.00
C ILE A 28 -9.43 1.57 9.26
N ARG A 29 -9.49 0.32 9.75
CA ARG A 29 -10.10 -0.80 9.00
C ARG A 29 -11.55 -0.53 8.60
N GLU A 30 -12.36 0.02 9.50
CA GLU A 30 -13.76 0.33 9.20
C GLU A 30 -13.88 1.41 8.13
N LYS A 31 -13.09 2.48 8.25
CA LYS A 31 -13.01 3.54 7.23
C LYS A 31 -12.59 2.98 5.88
N MET A 32 -11.62 2.08 5.82
CA MET A 32 -11.21 1.41 4.58
C MET A 32 -12.36 0.66 3.92
N VAL A 33 -13.12 -0.13 4.69
CA VAL A 33 -14.25 -0.91 4.15
C VAL A 33 -15.31 -0.01 3.53
N ASN A 34 -15.69 1.06 4.22
CA ASN A 34 -16.67 2.03 3.72
C ASN A 34 -16.15 2.73 2.45
N GLN A 35 -14.91 3.22 2.47
CA GLN A 35 -14.31 3.89 1.32
C GLN A 35 -14.16 2.95 0.11
N PHE A 36 -13.81 1.68 0.33
CA PHE A 36 -13.70 0.69 -0.74
C PHE A 36 -15.07 0.39 -1.36
N HIS A 37 -16.12 0.29 -0.55
CA HIS A 37 -17.48 0.17 -1.05
C HIS A 37 -17.87 1.39 -1.90
N ASP A 38 -17.66 2.60 -1.38
CA ASP A 38 -18.08 3.85 -2.02
C ASP A 38 -17.36 4.10 -3.35
N CYS A 39 -16.09 3.71 -3.47
CA CYS A 39 -15.33 3.84 -4.72
C CYS A 39 -15.38 2.60 -5.63
N GLY A 40 -16.18 1.58 -5.27
CA GLY A 40 -16.32 0.33 -6.03
C GLY A 40 -15.04 -0.51 -6.08
N LEU A 41 -14.17 -0.40 -5.09
CA LEU A 41 -12.95 -1.20 -4.99
C LEU A 41 -13.26 -2.57 -4.38
N GLY A 42 -13.32 -3.59 -5.24
CA GLY A 42 -13.47 -4.97 -4.82
C GLY A 42 -14.92 -5.36 -4.49
N PRO A 43 -15.12 -6.49 -3.78
CA PRO A 43 -16.44 -7.03 -3.49
C PRO A 43 -17.16 -6.25 -2.38
N PRO A 44 -18.51 -6.35 -2.28
CA PRO A 44 -19.30 -5.69 -1.24
C PRO A 44 -18.86 -6.06 0.19
N ASP A 45 -18.41 -7.30 0.38
CA ASP A 45 -17.81 -7.79 1.62
C ASP A 45 -16.32 -8.10 1.42
N PRO A 46 -15.42 -7.18 1.83
CA PRO A 46 -13.98 -7.36 1.73
C PRO A 46 -13.37 -8.03 2.99
N PHE A 47 -14.17 -8.43 3.99
CA PHE A 47 -13.63 -8.99 5.22
C PHE A 47 -12.98 -10.38 4.97
N PRO A 48 -11.87 -10.68 5.68
CA PRO A 48 -11.28 -12.00 5.63
C PRO A 48 -12.24 -13.03 6.23
N LYS A 49 -12.52 -14.10 5.48
CA LYS A 49 -13.42 -15.19 5.91
C LYS A 49 -12.79 -16.13 6.95
N ASN A 50 -11.47 -16.16 7.01
CA ASN A 50 -10.70 -17.01 7.90
C ASN A 50 -9.82 -16.14 8.78
N GLU A 51 -9.39 -16.71 9.91
CA GLU A 51 -8.37 -16.10 10.76
C GLU A 51 -7.13 -15.70 9.96
N LYS A 52 -6.54 -14.55 10.32
CA LYS A 52 -5.35 -14.03 9.64
C LYS A 52 -4.15 -14.91 9.99
N LYS A 53 -3.69 -15.68 9.01
CA LYS A 53 -2.34 -16.27 9.02
C LYS A 53 -1.33 -15.21 8.57
N LEU A 54 -0.25 -15.03 9.31
CA LEU A 54 0.86 -14.15 8.92
C LEU A 54 1.67 -14.84 7.82
N PHE A 55 1.86 -14.17 6.69
CA PHE A 55 2.56 -14.74 5.54
C PHE A 55 3.51 -13.74 4.89
N TRP A 56 3.07 -12.49 4.74
CA TRP A 56 3.89 -11.42 4.17
C TRP A 56 4.74 -10.79 5.27
N ASN A 57 5.95 -10.34 4.95
CA ASN A 57 6.82 -9.65 5.93
C ASN A 57 6.09 -8.49 6.63
N VAL A 58 5.33 -7.71 5.86
CA VAL A 58 4.52 -6.60 6.40
C VAL A 58 3.41 -7.07 7.35
N ASP A 59 2.90 -8.31 7.21
CA ASP A 59 1.88 -8.83 8.13
C ASP A 59 2.42 -8.93 9.56
N PHE A 60 3.68 -9.33 9.73
CA PHE A 60 4.31 -9.43 11.05
C PHE A 60 4.47 -8.05 11.70
N LEU A 61 4.89 -7.05 10.92
CA LEU A 61 5.00 -5.66 11.40
C LEU A 61 3.63 -5.11 11.82
N LEU A 62 2.61 -5.30 10.99
CA LEU A 62 1.25 -4.82 11.23
C LEU A 62 0.52 -5.60 12.34
N ASP A 63 1.00 -6.77 12.72
CA ASP A 63 0.43 -7.57 13.82
C ASP A 63 0.89 -7.12 15.22
N LEU A 64 1.92 -6.28 15.29
CA LEU A 64 2.35 -5.63 16.53
C LEU A 64 1.31 -4.59 16.97
N GLN A 65 1.01 -4.55 18.26
CA GLN A 65 0.08 -3.54 18.81
C GLN A 65 0.68 -2.13 18.79
N LEU A 66 2.02 -2.02 18.76
CA LEU A 66 2.74 -0.75 18.64
C LEU A 66 2.65 -0.16 17.22
N THR A 67 2.24 -0.95 16.23
CA THR A 67 2.12 -0.50 14.85
C THR A 67 0.69 -0.04 14.59
N GLU A 68 0.55 1.12 13.94
CA GLU A 68 -0.72 1.68 13.49
C GLU A 68 -0.66 1.96 11.98
N ILE A 69 -1.77 1.67 11.29
CA ILE A 69 -1.99 2.15 9.92
C ILE A 69 -2.80 3.45 10.02
N VAL A 70 -2.14 4.57 9.72
CA VAL A 70 -2.76 5.90 9.76
C VAL A 70 -3.39 6.31 8.42
N ASN A 71 -2.83 5.82 7.31
CA ASN A 71 -3.31 6.13 5.97
C ASN A 71 -3.05 4.97 4.99
N VAL A 72 -3.83 4.90 3.91
CA VAL A 72 -3.67 3.93 2.82
C VAL A 72 -3.93 4.64 1.49
N ILE A 73 -2.95 4.62 0.60
CA ILE A 73 -3.11 5.03 -0.80
C ILE A 73 -3.33 3.76 -1.63
N ALA A 74 -4.46 3.68 -2.32
CA ALA A 74 -4.80 2.55 -3.18
C ALA A 74 -4.88 3.02 -4.64
N ILE A 75 -4.01 2.48 -5.49
CA ILE A 75 -3.90 2.89 -6.90
C ILE A 75 -4.53 1.81 -7.78
N ARG A 76 -5.49 2.20 -8.62
CA ARG A 76 -6.06 1.35 -9.68
C ARG A 76 -5.44 1.75 -11.01
N SER A 77 -4.52 0.95 -11.51
CA SER A 77 -3.87 1.19 -12.79
C SER A 77 -3.81 -0.09 -13.63
N PRO A 78 -3.95 -0.01 -14.97
CA PRO A 78 -3.62 -1.12 -15.86
C PRO A 78 -2.11 -1.38 -15.94
N GLU A 79 -1.27 -0.44 -15.49
CA GLU A 79 0.19 -0.49 -15.55
C GLU A 79 0.80 -1.13 -14.30
N ARG A 80 2.04 -1.62 -14.43
CA ARG A 80 2.83 -2.15 -13.31
C ARG A 80 3.58 -1.01 -12.64
N LEU A 81 3.01 -0.44 -11.59
CA LEU A 81 3.53 0.77 -10.94
C LEU A 81 4.51 0.50 -9.78
N GLU A 82 4.63 -0.74 -9.34
CA GLU A 82 5.38 -1.08 -8.12
C GLU A 82 6.85 -0.64 -8.18
N TYR A 83 7.54 -0.92 -9.28
CA TYR A 83 8.94 -0.52 -9.46
C TYR A 83 9.09 1.01 -9.51
N THR A 84 8.26 1.68 -10.32
CA THR A 84 8.28 3.13 -10.45
C THR A 84 8.02 3.83 -9.12
N LEU A 85 7.05 3.34 -8.33
CA LEU A 85 6.76 3.86 -6.99
C LEU A 85 7.95 3.65 -6.05
N ALA A 86 8.56 2.47 -6.07
CA ALA A 86 9.71 2.19 -5.23
C ALA A 86 10.89 3.12 -5.58
N GLU A 87 11.20 3.32 -6.86
CA GLU A 87 12.24 4.25 -7.29
C GLU A 87 11.93 5.71 -6.91
N LEU A 88 10.69 6.17 -7.14
CA LEU A 88 10.28 7.53 -6.80
C LEU A 88 10.44 7.77 -5.30
N LEU A 89 9.93 6.86 -4.48
CA LEU A 89 10.01 6.98 -3.03
C LEU A 89 11.46 6.89 -2.55
N GLU A 90 12.27 5.94 -3.02
CA GLU A 90 13.68 5.83 -2.61
C GLU A 90 14.54 7.05 -2.97
N ARG A 91 14.15 7.82 -4.00
CA ARG A 91 14.86 9.05 -4.42
C ARG A 91 14.37 10.30 -3.71
N ASP A 92 13.22 10.24 -3.04
CA ASP A 92 12.65 11.37 -2.31
C ASP A 92 13.53 11.69 -1.09
N THR A 93 13.92 12.97 -0.96
CA THR A 93 14.83 13.45 0.08
C THR A 93 14.27 13.34 1.49
N ASP A 94 12.94 13.24 1.61
CA ASP A 94 12.25 13.09 2.89
C ASP A 94 12.03 11.61 3.25
N THR A 95 12.54 10.68 2.46
CA THR A 95 12.54 9.25 2.77
C THR A 95 13.95 8.71 3.02
N GLN A 96 14.03 7.65 3.81
CA GLN A 96 15.27 6.91 4.06
C GLN A 96 15.03 5.41 4.02
N ILE A 97 15.92 4.70 3.33
CA ILE A 97 16.00 3.24 3.39
C ILE A 97 16.52 2.85 4.77
N ILE A 98 15.69 2.16 5.55
CA ILE A 98 16.09 1.61 6.86
C ILE A 98 16.95 0.36 6.67
N GLU A 99 16.54 -0.53 5.77
CA GLU A 99 17.22 -1.79 5.46
C GLU A 99 17.03 -2.11 3.98
N LYS A 100 18.10 -2.53 3.29
CA LYS A 100 18.06 -2.82 1.85
C LYS A 100 17.31 -4.12 1.58
N GLY A 101 16.43 -4.12 0.56
CA GLY A 101 15.65 -5.30 0.17
C GLY A 101 14.45 -5.60 1.08
N LEU A 102 14.21 -4.80 2.12
CA LEU A 102 13.14 -5.09 3.06
C LEU A 102 11.76 -4.84 2.42
N GLY A 103 10.97 -5.90 2.33
CA GLY A 103 9.63 -5.86 1.76
C GLY A 103 9.57 -5.97 0.22
N ALA A 104 10.71 -6.08 -0.46
CA ALA A 104 10.82 -6.08 -1.92
C ALA A 104 11.24 -7.44 -2.49
N ASN A 105 10.64 -8.54 -1.99
CA ASN A 105 10.94 -9.88 -2.50
C ASN A 105 10.56 -10.06 -3.99
N ASP A 106 9.66 -9.20 -4.48
CA ASP A 106 9.11 -9.11 -5.83
C ASP A 106 9.77 -8.04 -6.71
N ALA A 107 10.54 -7.12 -6.14
CA ALA A 107 11.28 -6.07 -6.83
C ALA A 107 12.77 -6.15 -6.49
N PRO A 108 13.56 -6.91 -7.28
CA PRO A 108 15.00 -7.02 -7.06
C PRO A 108 15.64 -5.64 -7.05
N HIS A 109 16.44 -5.35 -6.01
CA HIS A 109 17.19 -4.10 -5.78
C HIS A 109 16.45 -2.93 -5.13
N ASN A 110 15.15 -3.03 -4.88
CA ASN A 110 14.38 -1.98 -4.19
C ASN A 110 14.14 -2.28 -2.70
N THR A 111 13.63 -1.30 -1.96
CA THR A 111 13.13 -1.44 -0.59
C THR A 111 11.72 -0.86 -0.51
N HIS A 112 10.77 -1.64 0.00
CA HIS A 112 9.38 -1.20 0.17
C HIS A 112 9.07 -0.67 1.58
N LEU A 113 9.99 -0.83 2.54
CA LEU A 113 9.88 -0.24 3.88
C LEU A 113 10.85 0.92 4.05
N LEU A 114 10.30 2.14 4.03
CA LEU A 114 11.05 3.38 4.17
C LEU A 114 10.69 4.08 5.48
N ARG A 115 11.65 4.82 6.03
CA ARG A 115 11.39 5.83 7.04
C ARG A 115 11.04 7.13 6.33
N VAL A 116 9.97 7.79 6.75
CA VAL A 116 9.65 9.15 6.29
C VAL A 116 10.03 10.14 7.38
N THR A 117 10.76 11.19 7.01
CA THR A 117 11.14 12.32 7.86
C THR A 117 10.60 13.62 7.25
N ALA A 118 9.30 13.64 7.01
CA ALA A 118 8.57 14.74 6.38
C ALA A 118 7.49 15.30 7.31
N ASP A 119 6.93 16.45 6.94
CA ASP A 119 5.76 17.03 7.61
C ASP A 119 4.44 16.55 6.98
N GLU A 120 3.32 17.06 7.50
CA GLU A 120 1.98 16.74 6.96
C GLU A 120 1.81 17.20 5.50
N THR A 121 2.53 18.24 5.07
CA THR A 121 2.45 18.76 3.70
C THR A 121 2.88 17.68 2.71
N TRP A 122 3.97 16.98 3.00
CA TRP A 122 4.44 15.86 2.19
C TRP A 122 3.37 14.77 2.05
N TRP A 123 2.73 14.39 3.16
CA TRP A 123 1.66 13.39 3.15
C TRP A 123 0.45 13.83 2.34
N THR A 124 0.07 15.10 2.41
CA THR A 124 -1.06 15.64 1.63
C THR A 124 -0.78 15.70 0.14
N SER A 125 0.48 15.95 -0.26
CA SER A 125 0.89 16.06 -1.65
C SER A 125 1.29 14.72 -2.29
N LEU A 126 1.52 13.68 -1.49
CA LEU A 126 2.05 12.40 -1.97
C LEU A 126 1.20 11.78 -3.09
N ALA A 127 -0.13 11.80 -2.94
CA ALA A 127 -1.02 11.22 -3.96
C ALA A 127 -0.95 11.99 -5.29
N ASP A 128 -0.91 13.32 -5.22
CA ASP A 128 -0.81 14.19 -6.38
C ASP A 128 0.57 14.02 -7.07
N ASN A 129 1.65 14.00 -6.29
CA ASN A 129 3.01 13.77 -6.79
C ASN A 129 3.14 12.42 -7.51
N ILE A 130 2.56 11.35 -6.95
CA ILE A 130 2.52 10.04 -7.58
C ILE A 130 1.77 10.10 -8.92
N GLN A 131 0.64 10.81 -8.96
CA GLN A 131 -0.15 10.94 -10.18
C GLN A 131 0.57 11.75 -11.26
N GLU A 132 1.21 12.87 -10.89
CA GLU A 132 1.99 13.70 -11.80
C GLU A 132 3.18 12.95 -12.42
N ASP A 133 3.91 12.18 -11.60
CA ASP A 133 5.05 11.40 -12.09
C ASP A 133 4.63 10.33 -13.11
N PHE A 134 3.50 9.65 -12.87
CA PHE A 134 2.97 8.69 -13.84
C PHE A 134 2.53 9.35 -15.15
N VAL A 135 1.88 10.52 -15.09
CA VAL A 135 1.52 11.28 -16.30
C VAL A 135 2.76 11.68 -17.06
N TYR A 136 3.82 12.12 -16.37
CA TYR A 136 5.08 12.51 -17.00
C TYR A 136 5.78 11.32 -17.67
N GLN A 137 5.80 10.15 -17.03
CA GLN A 137 6.43 8.95 -17.61
C GLN A 137 5.66 8.42 -18.82
N ALA A 138 4.32 8.39 -18.79
CA ALA A 138 3.51 7.97 -19.93
C ALA A 138 3.78 8.80 -21.19
N ASN A 139 3.94 10.12 -21.04
CA ASN A 139 4.22 11.03 -22.16
C ASN A 139 5.63 10.90 -22.74
N ASN A 140 6.60 10.38 -21.98
CA ASN A 140 8.00 10.24 -22.42
C ASN A 140 8.31 8.87 -23.05
N VAL A 141 7.39 7.90 -22.98
CA VAL A 141 7.55 6.57 -23.61
C VAL A 141 7.05 6.57 -25.07
N GLU A 142 6.25 7.56 -25.48
CA GLU A 142 5.77 7.72 -26.87
C GLU A 142 6.69 8.59 -27.76
N SER A 143 7.91 8.90 -27.30
CA SER A 143 8.89 9.76 -28.00
C SER A 143 10.06 8.99 -28.62
#